data_AF-A0A1B9S8R5-F1
#
_entry.id   AF-A0A1B9S8R5-F1
#
_cell.length_a   1.000
_cell.length_b   1.000
_cell.length_c   1.000
_cell.angle_alpha   90.00
_cell.angle_beta   90.00
_cell.angle_gamma   90.00
#
_symmetry.space_group_name_H-M   'P 1'
#
loop_
_entity.id
_entity.type
_entity.pdbx_description
1 polymer ?
#
loop_
_entity_poly.entity_id
_entity_poly.type
_entity_poly.pdbx_seq_one_letter_code
_entity_poly.pdbx_strand_id
1 'polypeptide(L)'
;MSISFEGKLAEAGLNERSDEDLDELAALARLISFARYAAQDINLASAVDCLDLALHAVKRELGDVPYEGLSDPIGYAGVSSH
;
A
#
# COMPACT_ATOMS: atom_id res chain seq x y z
N MET A 1 0.76 7.61 -49.44
CA MET A 1 1.50 7.56 -48.16
C MET A 1 0.46 7.76 -47.08
N SER A 2 -0.09 6.67 -46.55
CA SER A 2 -1.18 6.69 -45.58
C SER A 2 -0.64 6.04 -44.32
N ILE A 3 -0.42 6.85 -43.29
CA ILE A 3 -0.04 6.34 -41.98
C ILE A 3 -1.27 5.70 -41.34
N SER A 4 -1.26 4.38 -41.23
CA SER A 4 -2.24 3.63 -40.44
C SER A 4 -2.02 4.02 -38.98
N PHE A 5 -3.01 4.68 -38.38
CA PHE A 5 -3.04 4.88 -36.95
C PHE A 5 -3.43 3.54 -36.33
N GLU A 6 -2.43 2.70 -36.06
CA GLU A 6 -2.59 1.55 -35.18
C GLU A 6 -2.94 2.09 -33.80
N GLY A 7 -4.24 2.17 -33.54
CA GLY A 7 -4.79 2.32 -32.21
C GLY A 7 -4.40 1.10 -31.41
N LYS A 8 -3.21 1.12 -30.81
CA LYS A 8 -2.86 0.30 -29.67
C LYS A 8 -3.70 0.82 -28.50
N LEU A 9 -4.98 0.46 -28.50
CA LEU A 9 -5.74 0.32 -27.27
C LEU A 9 -5.00 -0.75 -26.47
N ALA A 10 -4.02 -0.28 -25.70
CA ALA A 10 -3.48 -1.03 -24.60
C ALA A 10 -4.68 -1.29 -23.70
N GLU A 11 -5.20 -2.51 -23.83
CA GLU A 11 -6.08 -3.17 -22.90
C GLU A 11 -5.51 -2.97 -21.48
N ALA A 12 -5.93 -1.90 -20.81
CA ALA A 12 -5.83 -1.77 -19.36
C ALA A 12 -6.99 -2.56 -18.73
N GLY A 13 -7.18 -3.78 -19.22
CA GLY A 13 -8.17 -4.73 -18.76
C GLY A 13 -7.50 -5.67 -17.77
N LEU A 14 -7.86 -5.50 -16.50
CA LEU A 14 -7.59 -6.44 -15.41
C LEU A 14 -6.10 -6.70 -15.16
N ASN A 15 -5.53 -5.79 -14.37
CA ASN A 15 -4.26 -5.97 -13.67
C ASN A 15 -4.33 -7.24 -12.83
N GLU A 16 -3.93 -8.39 -13.39
CA GLU A 16 -3.50 -9.56 -12.63
C GLU A 16 -2.23 -9.14 -11.87
N ARG A 17 -2.42 -8.41 -10.77
CA ARG A 17 -1.31 -8.13 -9.87
C ARG A 17 -0.79 -9.44 -9.35
N SER A 18 0.53 -9.58 -9.36
CA SER A 18 1.15 -10.70 -8.67
C SER A 18 0.85 -10.59 -7.18
N ASP A 19 0.74 -11.72 -6.49
CA ASP A 19 0.68 -11.74 -5.02
C ASP A 19 1.88 -11.00 -4.41
N GLU A 20 3.04 -11.01 -5.09
CA GLU A 20 4.23 -10.24 -4.72
C GLU A 20 4.00 -8.71 -4.76
N ASP A 21 3.29 -8.20 -5.78
CA ASP A 21 2.95 -6.78 -5.88
C ASP A 21 1.98 -6.36 -4.76
N LEU A 22 1.06 -7.25 -4.39
CA LEU A 22 0.13 -7.02 -3.27
C LEU A 22 0.86 -7.05 -1.92
N ASP A 23 1.83 -7.96 -1.74
CA ASP A 23 2.65 -7.99 -0.52
C ASP A 23 3.55 -6.77 -0.39
N GLU A 24 4.14 -6.29 -1.49
CA GLU A 24 4.94 -5.06 -1.49
C GLU A 24 4.09 -3.84 -1.12
N LEU A 25 2.88 -3.72 -1.68
CA LEU A 25 1.93 -2.66 -1.30
C LEU A 25 1.50 -2.76 0.17
N ALA A 26 1.31 -3.96 0.70
CA ALA A 26 1.00 -4.17 2.11
C ALA A 26 2.20 -3.84 3.02
N ALA A 27 3.41 -4.22 2.63
CA ALA A 27 4.65 -3.84 3.32
C ALA A 27 4.82 -2.32 3.35
N LEU A 28 4.52 -1.64 2.24
CA LEU A 28 4.55 -0.18 2.16
C LEU A 28 3.50 0.46 3.09
N ALA A 29 2.27 -0.07 3.14
CA ALA A 29 1.23 0.41 4.05
C ALA A 29 1.65 0.25 5.54
N ARG A 30 2.28 -0.88 5.89
CA ARG A 30 2.84 -1.12 7.23
C ARG A 30 3.94 -0.10 7.55
N LEU A 31 4.85 0.17 6.62
CA LEU A 31 5.95 1.12 6.81
C LEU A 31 5.45 2.57 6.99
N ILE A 32 4.47 2.99 6.17
CA ILE A 32 3.83 4.32 6.31
C ILE A 32 3.12 4.43 7.67
N SER A 33 2.43 3.37 8.10
CA SER A 33 1.77 3.35 9.41
C SER A 33 2.76 3.49 10.55
N PHE A 34 3.92 2.82 10.48
CA PHE A 34 4.97 2.96 11.46
C PHE A 34 5.53 4.39 11.51
N ALA A 35 5.85 4.99 10.35
CA ALA A 35 6.29 6.37 10.27
C ALA A 35 5.25 7.35 10.84
N ARG A 36 3.96 7.06 10.64
CA ARG A 36 2.86 7.85 11.18
C ARG A 36 2.83 7.79 12.72
N TYR A 37 2.96 6.60 13.29
CA TYR A 37 3.05 6.45 14.75
C TYR A 37 4.26 7.18 15.33
N ALA A 38 5.42 7.08 14.68
CA ALA A 38 6.62 7.82 15.09
C ALA A 38 6.41 9.34 15.02
N ALA A 39 5.75 9.85 13.97
CA ALA A 39 5.41 11.26 13.83
C ALA A 39 4.41 11.75 14.89
N GLN A 40 3.45 10.90 15.30
CA GLN A 40 2.52 11.20 16.39
C GLN A 40 3.24 11.29 17.74
N ASP A 41 4.17 10.38 18.00
CA ASP A 41 4.94 10.33 19.26
C ASP A 41 5.73 11.62 19.49
N ILE A 42 6.30 12.20 18.43
CA ILE A 42 7.03 13.48 18.48
C ILE A 42 6.13 14.72 18.20
N ASN A 43 4.80 14.53 18.15
CA ASN A 43 3.79 15.57 17.90
C ASN A 43 4.01 16.41 16.62
N LEU A 44 4.44 15.77 15.53
CA LEU A 44 4.63 16.43 14.24
C LEU A 44 3.34 16.35 13.39
N ALA A 45 2.33 17.13 13.79
CA ALA A 45 0.97 17.08 13.21
C ALA A 45 0.95 17.14 11.67
N SER A 46 1.73 18.03 11.06
CA SER A 46 1.78 18.16 9.60
C SER A 46 2.35 16.92 8.90
N ALA A 47 3.28 16.19 9.53
CA ALA A 47 3.79 14.95 8.98
C ALA A 47 2.76 13.81 9.09
N VAL A 48 1.99 13.78 10.19
CA VAL A 48 0.90 12.81 10.37
C VAL A 48 -0.14 12.96 9.27
N ASP A 49 -0.55 14.19 8.94
CA ASP A 49 -1.51 14.45 7.87
C ASP A 49 -1.01 13.98 6.50
N CYS A 50 0.26 14.26 6.18
CA CYS A 50 0.91 13.78 4.95
C CYS A 50 0.98 12.25 4.88
N LEU A 51 1.27 11.60 6.02
CA LEU A 51 1.36 10.14 6.11
C LEU A 51 -0.01 9.47 6.02
N ASP A 52 -1.06 10.10 6.55
CA ASP A 52 -2.45 9.64 6.40
C ASP A 52 -2.89 9.70 4.92
N LEU A 53 -2.55 10.77 4.20
CA LEU A 53 -2.78 10.88 2.76
C LEU A 53 -2.05 9.78 1.97
N ALA A 54 -0.78 9.54 2.30
CA ALA A 54 0.01 8.47 1.66
C ALA A 54 -0.60 7.08 1.93
N LEU A 55 -1.04 6.83 3.16
CA LEU A 55 -1.66 5.56 3.55
C LEU A 55 -2.99 5.34 2.82
N HIS A 56 -3.81 6.38 2.66
CA HIS A 56 -5.06 6.28 1.88
C HIS A 56 -4.79 5.99 0.40
N ALA A 57 -3.75 6.58 -0.19
CA ALA A 57 -3.37 6.28 -1.56
C ALA A 57 -2.96 4.81 -1.70
N VAL A 58 -2.10 4.30 -0.82
CA VAL A 58 -1.66 2.88 -0.85
C VAL A 58 -2.81 1.91 -0.63
N LYS A 59 -3.72 2.21 0.31
CA LYS A 59 -4.93 1.39 0.55
C LYS A 59 -5.86 1.37 -0.67
N ARG A 60 -6.03 2.52 -1.36
CA ARG A 60 -6.80 2.58 -2.60
C ARG A 60 -6.16 1.71 -3.68
N GLU A 61 -4.84 1.72 -3.77
CA GLU A 61 -4.14 0.83 -4.68
C GLU A 61 -4.31 -0.63 -4.27
N LEU A 62 -4.30 -1.00 -2.99
CA LEU A 62 -4.57 -2.40 -2.60
C LEU A 62 -5.97 -2.89 -3.02
N GLY A 63 -6.93 -1.99 -3.21
CA GLY A 63 -8.29 -2.32 -3.61
C GLY A 63 -9.11 -2.94 -2.48
N ASP A 64 -10.33 -3.39 -2.79
CA ASP A 64 -11.21 -4.12 -1.85
C ASP A 64 -10.77 -5.59 -1.67
N VAL A 65 -9.54 -5.93 -2.07
CA VAL A 65 -9.01 -7.27 -1.92
C VAL A 65 -8.75 -7.47 -0.42
N PRO A 66 -9.41 -8.45 0.24
CA PRO A 66 -9.13 -8.77 1.63
C PRO A 66 -7.72 -9.37 1.70
N TYR A 67 -6.72 -8.50 1.82
CA TYR A 67 -5.33 -8.91 1.99
C TYR A 67 -5.06 -9.17 3.47
N GLU A 68 -4.91 -10.46 3.82
CA GLU A 68 -4.71 -10.92 5.21
C GLU A 68 -3.51 -10.23 5.90
N GLY A 69 -2.52 -9.74 5.15
CA GLY A 69 -1.35 -9.06 5.70
C GLY A 69 -1.56 -7.63 6.21
N LEU A 70 -2.75 -7.04 6.02
CA LEU A 70 -3.10 -5.69 6.51
C LEU A 70 -4.00 -5.73 7.75
N SER A 71 -4.50 -6.91 8.12
CA SER A 71 -5.34 -7.15 9.31
C SER A 71 -4.56 -7.29 10.61
N ASP A 72 -3.23 -7.05 10.61
CA ASP A 72 -2.42 -7.08 11.82
C ASP A 72 -2.17 -5.67 12.38
N PRO A 73 -3.02 -5.18 13.29
CA PRO A 73 -2.65 -4.08 14.17
C PRO A 73 -1.69 -4.65 15.22
N ILE A 74 -0.39 -4.68 14.91
CA ILE A 74 0.68 -4.80 15.90
C ILE A 74 0.41 -5.94 16.92
N GLY A 75 0.42 -7.18 16.43
CA GLY A 75 0.69 -8.32 17.29
C GLY A 75 2.18 -8.39 17.61
N TYR A 76 2.66 -7.65 18.62
CA TYR A 76 3.87 -8.06 19.35
C TYR A 76 3.54 -9.37 20.11
N ALA A 77 3.34 -10.47 19.39
CA ALA A 77 3.33 -11.80 19.98
C ALA A 77 4.78 -12.10 20.35
N GLY A 78 5.06 -11.94 21.64
CA GLY A 78 6.36 -12.15 22.22
C GLY A 78 7.00 -13.44 21.73
N VAL A 79 8.27 -13.32 21.36
CA VAL A 79 9.27 -14.37 21.48
C VAL A 79 9.00 -15.19 22.75
N SER A 80 8.35 -16.33 22.58
CA SER A 80 8.40 -17.43 23.56
C SER A 80 9.48 -18.37 23.04
N SER A 81 10.71 -18.07 23.47
CA SER A 81 11.85 -18.96 23.29
C SER A 81 11.56 -20.31 23.92
N HIS A 82 11.77 -21.38 23.15
CA HIS A 82 11.86 -22.74 23.65
C HIS A 82 13.32 -23.20 23.62
#